data_AF-B6BJS3-F1
#
_entry.id   AF-B6BJS3-F1
#
_cell.length_a   1.000
_cell.length_b   1.000
_cell.length_c   1.000
_cell.angle_alpha   90.00
_cell.angle_beta   90.00
_cell.angle_gamma   90.00
#
_symmetry.space_group_name_H-M   'P 1'
#
loop_
_entity.id
_entity.type
_entity.pdbx_description
1 polymer ?
#
loop_
_entity_poly.entity_id
_entity_poly.type
_entity_poly.pdbx_seq_one_letter_code
_entity_poly.pdbx_strand_id
1 'polypeptide(L)'
;MIGAIFIIYIFFMKHNAYYAACKLRRNFDEVKANLLKYINKNLLSIAGIEKANAPLDDFLNEEAKKMRNENFSSIAAGIFPTLGILGTFISIAISMPDFSSQTSQVLEEEISKLLGGVGTAFYVSIYGIFLSIWWIFFEKSGLSRFQKDSNIIKEATHDYFWQKEEIEQTYFRKSMENFEKLNSVFDTFASGAFVENLNKALAQRMNIFEQIIEHEQKATGKVSKLLEDGALRLETIANQQKEIALVFQTTIDKFENFAASVNNQHNSLDKAHNALSSEFSRAVMIAEVLSENSVKLNEALSNINVQNVQNLYSGVINNIESMKKEIDQIGSSFDDRINQFDDKFLNKLKNTLKLIDSETATIVSQISQLKSDGN
;
A
#
# COMPACT_ATOMS: atom_id res chain seq x y z
N MET A 1 -38.60 -18.59 100.47
CA MET A 1 -37.29 -18.01 100.12
C MET A 1 -36.28 -19.04 99.62
N ILE A 2 -35.96 -20.10 100.40
CA ILE A 2 -35.00 -21.16 100.00
C ILE A 2 -35.31 -21.76 98.62
N GLY A 3 -36.57 -22.13 98.35
CA GLY A 3 -36.98 -22.68 97.05
C GLY A 3 -36.77 -21.71 95.87
N ALA A 4 -36.92 -20.41 96.07
CA ALA A 4 -36.68 -19.41 95.01
C ALA A 4 -35.19 -19.31 94.66
N ILE A 5 -34.30 -19.33 95.68
CA ILE A 5 -32.85 -19.36 95.47
C ILE A 5 -32.45 -20.63 94.72
N PHE A 6 -33.07 -21.77 95.03
CA PHE A 6 -32.81 -23.03 94.34
C PHE A 6 -33.27 -23.04 92.88
N ILE A 7 -34.42 -22.44 92.55
CA ILE A 7 -34.88 -22.30 91.16
C ILE A 7 -33.88 -21.46 90.35
N ILE A 8 -33.41 -20.35 90.91
CA ILE A 8 -32.38 -19.52 90.27
C ILE A 8 -31.09 -20.33 90.10
N TYR A 9 -30.70 -21.13 91.10
CA TYR A 9 -29.54 -22.01 91.00
C TYR A 9 -29.62 -23.00 89.82
N ILE A 10 -30.78 -23.63 89.59
CA ILE A 10 -30.98 -24.53 88.45
C ILE A 10 -30.81 -23.81 87.10
N PHE A 11 -31.22 -22.55 87.01
CA PHE A 11 -31.02 -21.77 85.78
C PHE A 11 -29.52 -21.56 85.49
N PHE A 12 -28.74 -21.23 86.52
CA PHE A 12 -27.30 -21.03 86.41
C PHE A 12 -26.54 -22.34 86.12
N MET A 13 -27.02 -23.49 86.59
CA MET A 13 -26.36 -24.80 86.39
C MET A 13 -26.01 -25.12 84.93
N LYS A 14 -26.82 -24.68 83.96
CA LYS A 14 -26.54 -24.88 82.52
C LYS A 14 -25.26 -24.16 82.06
N HIS A 15 -24.85 -23.13 82.77
CA HIS A 15 -23.66 -22.32 82.49
C HIS A 15 -22.46 -22.74 83.35
N ASN A 16 -22.53 -23.83 84.11
CA ASN A 16 -21.41 -24.32 84.91
C ASN A 16 -20.38 -25.05 84.04
N ALA A 17 -19.09 -24.93 84.37
CA ALA A 17 -18.01 -25.62 83.66
C ALA A 17 -18.16 -27.15 83.67
N TYR A 18 -18.70 -27.73 84.75
CA TYR A 18 -18.88 -29.17 84.84
C TYR A 18 -19.90 -29.68 83.83
N TYR A 19 -20.99 -28.93 83.63
CA TYR A 19 -21.99 -29.23 82.61
C TYR A 19 -21.39 -29.11 81.21
N ALA A 20 -20.58 -28.07 80.95
CA ALA A 20 -19.90 -27.89 79.67
C ALA A 20 -18.93 -29.04 79.35
N ALA A 21 -18.13 -29.51 80.32
CA ALA A 21 -17.25 -30.66 80.14
C ALA A 21 -18.01 -31.95 79.81
N CYS A 22 -19.13 -32.21 80.50
CA CYS A 22 -19.99 -33.35 80.18
C CYS A 22 -20.63 -33.23 78.79
N LYS A 23 -21.04 -32.01 78.40
CA LYS A 23 -21.61 -31.73 77.07
C LYS A 23 -20.57 -31.94 75.96
N LEU A 24 -19.33 -31.50 76.17
CA LEU A 24 -18.21 -31.74 75.25
C LEU A 24 -18.00 -33.24 75.00
N ARG A 25 -17.96 -34.04 76.06
CA ARG A 25 -17.81 -35.51 75.94
C ARG A 25 -18.99 -36.18 75.26
N ARG A 26 -20.22 -35.74 75.57
CA ARG A 26 -21.42 -36.33 74.99
C ARG A 26 -21.56 -36.01 73.50
N ASN A 27 -21.20 -34.78 73.09
CA ASN A 27 -21.28 -34.33 71.71
C ASN A 27 -19.93 -34.43 71.00
N PHE A 28 -19.07 -35.37 71.40
CA PHE A 28 -17.72 -35.49 70.86
C PHE A 28 -17.70 -35.71 69.34
N ASP A 29 -18.65 -36.48 68.79
CA ASP A 29 -18.76 -36.72 67.35
C ASP A 29 -19.04 -35.45 66.54
N GLU A 30 -19.89 -34.57 67.08
CA GLU A 30 -20.23 -33.28 66.47
C GLU A 30 -19.01 -32.34 66.51
N VAL A 31 -18.33 -32.28 67.66
CA VAL A 31 -17.11 -31.49 67.83
C VAL A 31 -16.00 -31.99 66.91
N LYS A 32 -15.86 -33.31 66.75
CA LYS A 32 -14.92 -33.92 65.79
C LYS A 32 -15.25 -33.53 64.36
N ALA A 33 -16.52 -33.56 63.96
CA ALA A 33 -16.93 -33.13 62.63
C ALA A 33 -16.63 -31.64 62.37
N ASN A 34 -16.86 -30.79 63.38
CA ASN A 34 -16.54 -29.37 63.30
C ASN A 34 -15.03 -29.12 63.26
N LEU A 35 -14.24 -29.91 64.00
CA LEU A 35 -12.77 -29.86 63.98
C LEU A 35 -12.22 -30.22 62.59
N LEU A 36 -12.76 -31.26 61.95
CA LEU A 36 -12.37 -31.61 60.57
C LEU A 36 -12.70 -30.49 59.58
N LYS A 37 -13.87 -29.86 59.70
CA LYS A 37 -14.21 -28.68 58.88
C LYS A 37 -13.25 -27.52 59.13
N TYR A 38 -12.86 -27.31 60.39
CA TYR A 38 -11.92 -26.26 60.78
C TYR A 38 -10.52 -26.51 60.20
N ILE A 39 -10.02 -27.75 60.26
CA ILE A 39 -8.75 -28.16 59.65
C ILE A 39 -8.79 -27.91 58.14
N ASN A 40 -9.81 -28.44 57.45
CA ASN A 40 -9.94 -28.33 56.00
C ASN A 40 -10.04 -26.88 55.50
N LYS A 41 -10.69 -25.99 56.27
CA LYS A 41 -10.81 -24.58 55.93
C LYS A 41 -9.46 -23.84 55.99
N ASN A 42 -8.54 -24.29 56.84
CA ASN A 42 -7.28 -23.61 57.11
C ASN A 42 -6.05 -24.37 56.59
N LEU A 43 -6.22 -25.28 55.62
CA LEU A 43 -5.12 -26.05 55.03
C LEU A 43 -4.10 -25.14 54.35
N LEU A 44 -2.83 -25.39 54.65
CA LEU A 44 -1.68 -24.76 54.03
C LEU A 44 -0.71 -25.85 53.56
N SER A 45 -0.40 -25.83 52.26
CA SER A 45 0.55 -26.75 51.63
C SER A 45 1.93 -26.12 51.58
N ILE A 46 2.91 -26.72 52.27
CA ILE A 46 4.32 -26.29 52.25
C ILE A 46 5.17 -27.51 51.87
N ALA A 47 5.97 -27.37 50.80
CA ALA A 47 6.87 -28.42 50.34
C ALA A 47 6.21 -29.80 50.09
N GLY A 48 4.93 -29.81 49.71
CA GLY A 48 4.15 -31.03 49.44
C GLY A 48 3.50 -31.68 50.68
N ILE A 49 3.62 -31.06 51.85
CA ILE A 49 2.94 -31.46 53.09
C ILE A 49 1.77 -30.49 53.32
N GLU A 50 0.59 -31.03 53.60
CA GLU A 50 -0.62 -30.24 53.89
C GLU A 50 -1.01 -30.38 55.36
N LYS A 51 -0.99 -29.26 56.08
CA LYS A 51 -1.48 -29.16 57.47
C LYS A 51 -2.24 -27.86 57.67
N ALA A 52 -3.07 -27.79 58.70
CA ALA A 52 -3.82 -26.58 59.01
C ALA A 52 -2.92 -25.49 59.63
N ASN A 53 -3.01 -24.28 59.11
CA ASN A 53 -2.32 -23.09 59.62
C ASN A 53 -3.29 -22.21 60.44
N ALA A 54 -3.78 -22.75 61.56
CA ALA A 54 -4.62 -21.99 62.48
C ALA A 54 -4.45 -22.49 63.92
N PRO A 55 -4.56 -21.62 64.94
CA PRO A 55 -4.43 -22.03 66.33
C PRO A 55 -5.60 -22.92 66.76
N LEU A 56 -5.31 -24.15 67.18
CA LEU A 56 -6.33 -25.07 67.70
C LEU A 56 -7.02 -24.52 68.98
N ASP A 57 -6.32 -23.67 69.74
CA ASP A 57 -6.87 -22.97 70.89
C ASP A 57 -8.07 -22.09 70.54
N ASP A 58 -8.06 -21.45 69.36
CA ASP A 58 -9.17 -20.60 68.92
C ASP A 58 -10.43 -21.43 68.66
N PHE A 59 -10.27 -22.60 68.03
CA PHE A 59 -11.37 -23.54 67.83
C PHE A 59 -11.96 -24.02 69.17
N LEU A 60 -11.10 -24.46 70.10
CA LEU A 60 -11.54 -24.95 71.41
C LEU A 60 -12.22 -23.86 72.23
N ASN A 61 -11.74 -22.62 72.14
CA ASN A 61 -12.36 -21.46 72.80
C ASN A 61 -13.73 -21.13 72.19
N GLU A 62 -13.89 -21.24 70.87
CA GLU A 62 -15.19 -21.03 70.21
C GLU A 62 -16.21 -22.10 70.62
N GLU A 63 -15.79 -23.37 70.65
CA GLU A 63 -16.63 -24.48 71.11
C GLU A 63 -17.00 -24.34 72.60
N ALA A 64 -16.07 -23.89 73.45
CA ALA A 64 -16.35 -23.60 74.86
C ALA A 64 -17.45 -22.54 75.03
N LYS A 65 -17.39 -21.45 74.24
CA LYS A 65 -18.40 -20.36 74.26
C LYS A 65 -19.79 -20.83 73.80
N LYS A 66 -19.87 -21.80 72.89
CA LYS A 66 -21.15 -22.42 72.48
C LYS A 66 -21.76 -23.28 73.57
N MET A 67 -20.92 -23.87 74.43
CA MET A 67 -21.37 -24.75 75.50
C MET A 67 -21.71 -24.01 76.80
N ARG A 68 -21.06 -22.86 77.05
CA ARG A 68 -21.14 -22.14 78.32
C ARG A 68 -21.03 -20.63 78.13
N ASN A 69 -21.71 -19.88 78.99
CA ASN A 69 -21.51 -18.44 79.10
C ASN A 69 -20.66 -18.11 80.34
N GLU A 70 -19.45 -17.62 80.11
CA GLU A 70 -18.49 -17.35 81.18
C GLU A 70 -18.92 -16.20 82.08
N ASN A 71 -19.64 -15.21 81.55
CA ASN A 71 -20.13 -14.08 82.32
C ASN A 71 -21.19 -14.51 83.34
N PHE A 72 -22.10 -15.40 82.96
CA PHE A 72 -23.05 -15.97 83.93
C PHE A 72 -22.35 -16.86 84.95
N SER A 73 -21.35 -17.63 84.51
CA SER A 73 -20.62 -18.55 85.38
C SER A 73 -19.82 -17.83 86.47
N SER A 74 -19.16 -16.73 86.11
CA SER A 74 -18.31 -15.96 87.02
C SER A 74 -19.10 -15.20 88.09
N ILE A 75 -20.28 -14.68 87.73
CA ILE A 75 -21.11 -13.88 88.64
C ILE A 75 -21.87 -14.77 89.64
N ALA A 76 -22.19 -16.01 89.26
CA ALA A 76 -22.97 -16.95 90.08
C ALA A 76 -22.41 -17.17 91.50
N ALA A 77 -21.08 -17.23 91.63
CA ALA A 77 -20.41 -17.40 92.93
C ALA A 77 -20.72 -16.24 93.91
N GLY A 78 -20.94 -15.03 93.39
CA GLY A 78 -21.31 -13.86 94.19
C GLY A 78 -22.82 -13.65 94.35
N ILE A 79 -23.64 -14.14 93.42
CA ILE A 79 -25.11 -14.00 93.46
C ILE A 79 -25.74 -14.85 94.58
N PHE A 80 -25.29 -16.09 94.81
CA PHE A 80 -25.96 -16.94 95.81
C PHE A 80 -25.84 -16.45 97.26
N PRO A 81 -24.67 -15.96 97.73
CA PRO A 81 -24.56 -15.36 99.05
C PRO A 81 -25.36 -14.06 99.16
N THR A 82 -25.36 -13.22 98.11
CA THR A 82 -26.12 -11.96 98.12
C THR A 82 -27.63 -12.19 98.10
N LEU A 83 -28.12 -13.21 97.37
CA LEU A 83 -29.51 -13.67 97.47
C LEU A 83 -29.84 -14.24 98.86
N GLY A 84 -28.89 -14.90 99.52
CA GLY A 84 -29.02 -15.35 100.90
C GLY A 84 -29.19 -14.18 101.88
N ILE A 85 -28.36 -13.14 101.75
CA ILE A 85 -28.45 -11.90 102.53
C ILE A 85 -29.78 -11.19 102.27
N LEU A 86 -30.16 -11.01 101.00
CA LEU A 86 -31.44 -10.42 100.62
C LEU A 86 -32.63 -11.22 101.18
N GLY A 87 -32.57 -12.55 101.09
CA GLY A 87 -33.58 -13.44 101.64
C GLY A 87 -33.68 -13.35 103.16
N THR A 88 -32.58 -13.06 103.85
CA THR A 88 -32.55 -12.81 105.30
C THR A 88 -33.33 -11.54 105.63
N PHE A 89 -33.05 -10.43 104.93
CA PHE A 89 -33.78 -9.17 105.12
C PHE A 89 -35.29 -9.32 104.86
N ILE A 90 -35.67 -10.02 103.78
CA ILE A 90 -37.07 -10.28 103.47
C ILE A 90 -37.74 -11.14 104.55
N SER A 91 -37.04 -12.16 105.06
CA SER A 91 -37.59 -13.06 106.09
C SER A 91 -37.81 -12.33 107.42
N ILE A 92 -36.90 -11.44 107.81
CA ILE A 92 -37.06 -10.58 109.00
C ILE A 92 -38.19 -9.57 108.78
N ALA A 93 -38.26 -8.92 107.63
CA ALA A 93 -39.30 -7.94 107.33
C ALA A 93 -40.72 -8.53 107.39
N ILE A 94 -40.91 -9.77 106.93
CA ILE A 94 -42.20 -10.47 107.00
C ILE A 94 -42.52 -10.94 108.43
N SER A 95 -41.50 -11.24 109.22
CA SER A 95 -41.67 -11.80 110.56
C SER A 95 -41.72 -10.75 111.67
N MET A 96 -41.49 -9.47 111.34
CA MET A 96 -41.55 -8.36 112.28
C MET A 96 -43.01 -8.12 112.68
N PRO A 97 -43.39 -8.36 113.96
CA PRO A 97 -44.74 -8.08 114.44
C PRO A 97 -44.91 -6.59 114.74
N ASP A 98 -46.16 -6.12 114.70
CA ASP A 98 -46.52 -4.79 115.20
C ASP A 98 -46.61 -4.82 116.73
N PHE A 99 -45.54 -4.39 117.39
CA PHE A 99 -45.47 -4.28 118.85
C PHE A 99 -46.49 -3.25 119.38
N SER A 100 -47.73 -3.68 119.59
CA SER A 100 -48.86 -2.84 120.00
C SER A 100 -49.61 -3.38 121.22
N SER A 101 -49.12 -4.47 121.81
CA SER A 101 -49.84 -5.25 122.82
C SER A 101 -49.60 -4.77 124.27
N GLN A 102 -50.69 -4.70 125.05
CA GLN A 102 -50.71 -4.21 126.44
C GLN A 102 -50.64 -5.34 127.49
N THR A 103 -50.55 -6.61 127.08
CA THR A 103 -50.58 -7.79 127.96
C THR A 103 -49.36 -8.67 127.73
N SER A 104 -48.72 -9.12 128.82
CA SER A 104 -47.46 -9.88 128.76
C SER A 104 -47.50 -11.16 127.93
N GLN A 105 -48.65 -11.84 127.84
CA GLN A 105 -48.81 -13.06 127.01
C GLN A 105 -48.71 -12.77 125.51
N VAL A 106 -49.32 -11.68 125.04
CA VAL A 106 -49.30 -11.31 123.61
C VAL A 106 -47.90 -10.84 123.18
N LEU A 107 -47.19 -10.16 124.09
CA LEU A 107 -45.81 -9.75 123.87
C LEU A 107 -44.86 -10.96 123.74
N GLU A 108 -45.07 -12.01 124.53
CA GLU A 108 -44.27 -13.25 124.46
C GLU A 108 -44.47 -13.99 123.13
N GLU A 109 -45.71 -14.03 122.63
CA GLU A 109 -46.04 -14.59 121.31
C GLU A 109 -45.43 -13.78 120.16
N GLU A 110 -45.47 -12.45 120.22
CA GLU A 110 -44.84 -11.55 119.25
C GLU A 110 -43.31 -11.74 119.21
N ILE A 111 -42.66 -11.84 120.38
CA ILE A 111 -41.22 -12.10 120.49
C ILE A 111 -40.88 -13.49 119.95
N SER A 112 -41.67 -14.51 120.28
CA SER A 112 -41.48 -15.88 119.77
C SER A 112 -41.60 -15.94 118.25
N LYS A 113 -42.56 -15.22 117.66
CA LYS A 113 -42.74 -15.09 116.21
C LYS A 113 -41.57 -14.38 115.54
N LEU A 114 -41.07 -13.29 116.14
CA LEU A 114 -39.87 -12.60 115.66
C LEU A 114 -38.64 -13.52 115.72
N LEU A 115 -38.44 -14.23 116.83
CA LEU A 115 -37.30 -15.14 117.03
C LEU A 115 -37.34 -16.32 116.04
N GLY A 116 -38.53 -16.89 115.80
CA GLY A 116 -38.75 -17.88 114.74
C GLY A 116 -38.42 -17.33 113.35
N GLY A 117 -38.84 -16.10 113.06
CA GLY A 117 -38.50 -15.37 111.84
C GLY A 117 -37.00 -15.18 111.64
N VAL A 118 -36.30 -14.73 112.67
CA VAL A 118 -34.82 -14.59 112.68
C VAL A 118 -34.16 -15.95 112.46
N GLY A 119 -34.63 -17.02 113.11
CA GLY A 119 -34.13 -18.38 112.88
C GLY A 119 -34.24 -18.81 111.43
N THR A 120 -35.40 -18.61 110.79
CA THR A 120 -35.57 -18.91 109.35
C THR A 120 -34.67 -18.06 108.46
N ALA A 121 -34.45 -16.79 108.82
CA ALA A 121 -33.58 -15.88 108.09
C ALA A 121 -32.11 -16.36 108.11
N PHE A 122 -31.63 -16.84 109.27
CA PHE A 122 -30.29 -17.45 109.37
C PHE A 122 -30.14 -18.67 108.45
N TYR A 123 -31.13 -19.56 108.40
CA TYR A 123 -31.08 -20.72 107.51
C TYR A 123 -31.07 -20.32 106.02
N VAL A 124 -31.77 -19.25 105.63
CA VAL A 124 -31.74 -18.73 104.25
C VAL A 124 -30.34 -18.23 103.87
N SER A 125 -29.65 -17.54 104.79
CA SER A 125 -28.27 -17.07 104.57
C SER A 125 -27.27 -18.23 104.46
N ILE A 126 -27.32 -19.18 105.39
CA ILE A 126 -26.47 -20.39 105.37
C ILE A 126 -26.66 -21.14 104.05
N TYR A 127 -27.90 -21.26 103.58
CA TYR A 127 -28.20 -21.92 102.31
C TYR A 127 -27.60 -21.19 101.10
N GLY A 128 -27.66 -19.85 101.06
CA GLY A 128 -27.03 -19.06 99.99
C GLY A 128 -25.51 -19.20 99.94
N ILE A 129 -24.85 -19.20 101.11
CA ILE A 129 -23.40 -19.44 101.22
C ILE A 129 -23.06 -20.88 100.80
N PHE A 130 -23.82 -21.86 101.26
CA PHE A 130 -23.62 -23.27 100.90
C PHE A 130 -23.70 -23.48 99.39
N LEU A 131 -24.71 -22.91 98.72
CA LEU A 131 -24.86 -22.99 97.26
C LEU A 131 -23.71 -22.32 96.51
N SER A 132 -23.13 -21.24 97.05
CA SER A 132 -21.94 -20.61 96.46
C SER A 132 -20.70 -21.50 96.55
N ILE A 133 -20.45 -22.09 97.72
CA ILE A 133 -19.34 -23.03 97.90
C ILE A 133 -19.51 -24.23 96.96
N TRP A 134 -20.74 -24.76 96.90
CA TRP A 134 -21.10 -25.85 96.00
C TRP A 134 -20.88 -25.47 94.54
N TRP A 135 -21.30 -24.27 94.13
CA TRP A 135 -21.05 -23.74 92.78
C TRP A 135 -19.56 -23.68 92.45
N ILE A 136 -18.74 -23.09 93.33
CA ILE A 136 -17.29 -22.94 93.13
C ILE A 136 -16.62 -24.30 92.98
N PHE A 137 -17.02 -25.29 93.78
CA PHE A 137 -16.47 -26.64 93.70
C PHE A 137 -16.70 -27.29 92.33
N PHE A 138 -17.94 -27.24 91.82
CA PHE A 138 -18.27 -27.79 90.50
C PHE A 138 -17.65 -26.98 89.37
N GLU A 139 -17.58 -25.66 89.51
CA GLU A 139 -16.96 -24.79 88.51
C GLU A 139 -15.46 -25.08 88.36
N LYS A 140 -14.71 -25.14 89.46
CA LYS A 140 -13.27 -25.45 89.43
C LYS A 140 -12.99 -26.87 88.95
N SER A 141 -13.76 -27.85 89.44
CA SER A 141 -13.64 -29.24 89.02
C SER A 141 -14.00 -29.43 87.53
N GLY A 142 -15.03 -28.72 87.06
CA GLY A 142 -15.46 -28.74 85.67
C GLY A 142 -14.43 -28.12 84.73
N LEU A 143 -13.86 -26.97 85.10
CA LEU A 143 -12.84 -26.31 84.28
C LEU A 143 -11.59 -27.18 84.14
N SER A 144 -11.15 -27.82 85.23
CA SER A 144 -10.02 -28.77 85.18
C SER A 144 -10.30 -29.95 84.25
N ARG A 145 -11.50 -30.52 84.28
CA ARG A 145 -11.90 -31.59 83.35
C ARG A 145 -11.94 -31.12 81.90
N PHE A 146 -12.52 -29.94 81.64
CA PHE A 146 -12.59 -29.36 80.30
C PHE A 146 -11.20 -29.11 79.73
N GLN A 147 -10.28 -28.58 80.53
CA GLN A 147 -8.88 -28.40 80.14
C GLN A 147 -8.19 -29.73 79.83
N LYS A 148 -8.41 -30.76 80.65
CA LYS A 148 -7.85 -32.10 80.39
C LYS A 148 -8.37 -32.66 79.07
N ASP A 149 -9.67 -32.59 78.82
CA ASP A 149 -10.28 -33.09 77.58
C ASP A 149 -9.81 -32.28 76.37
N SER A 150 -9.69 -30.95 76.52
CA SER A 150 -9.14 -30.07 75.48
C SER A 150 -7.69 -30.42 75.16
N ASN A 151 -6.86 -30.69 76.16
CA ASN A 151 -5.46 -31.10 75.95
C ASN A 151 -5.35 -32.46 75.26
N ILE A 152 -6.22 -33.42 75.59
CA ILE A 152 -6.28 -34.71 74.88
C ILE A 152 -6.60 -34.48 73.39
N ILE A 153 -7.54 -33.57 73.07
CA ILE A 153 -7.86 -33.22 71.67
C ILE A 153 -6.66 -32.54 70.99
N LYS A 154 -5.95 -31.66 71.70
CA LYS A 154 -4.74 -31.00 71.15
C LYS A 154 -3.63 -31.99 70.85
N GLU A 155 -3.38 -32.92 71.75
CA GLU A 155 -2.33 -33.92 71.58
C GLU A 155 -2.70 -34.89 70.45
N ALA A 156 -3.96 -35.34 70.39
CA ALA A 156 -4.44 -36.24 69.35
C ALA A 156 -4.49 -35.62 67.94
N THR A 157 -4.60 -34.28 67.85
CA THR A 157 -4.65 -33.59 66.55
C THR A 157 -3.40 -32.79 66.23
N HIS A 158 -2.37 -32.88 67.07
CA HIS A 158 -1.12 -32.14 66.93
C HIS A 158 -0.50 -32.22 65.53
N ASP A 159 -0.40 -33.43 64.98
CA ASP A 159 0.25 -33.69 63.69
C ASP A 159 -0.46 -33.05 62.48
N TYR A 160 -1.74 -32.66 62.63
CA TYR A 160 -2.54 -32.04 61.59
C TYR A 160 -2.40 -30.51 61.53
N PHE A 161 -1.74 -29.90 62.51
CA PHE A 161 -1.53 -28.46 62.57
C PHE A 161 -0.05 -28.13 62.37
N TRP A 162 0.22 -27.01 61.70
CA TRP A 162 1.57 -26.51 61.58
C TRP A 162 2.06 -25.93 62.91
N GLN A 163 3.22 -26.40 63.37
CA GLN A 163 3.99 -25.68 64.38
C GLN A 163 4.86 -24.61 63.70
N LYS A 164 5.07 -23.48 64.38
CA LYS A 164 5.86 -22.38 63.83
C LYS A 164 7.29 -22.83 63.52
N GLU A 165 7.87 -23.62 64.42
CA GLU A 165 9.21 -24.20 64.30
C GLU A 165 9.29 -25.17 63.11
N GLU A 166 8.24 -25.97 62.88
CA GLU A 166 8.18 -26.94 61.78
C GLU A 166 8.08 -26.24 60.42
N ILE A 167 7.31 -25.15 60.33
CA ILE A 167 7.24 -24.30 59.13
C ILE A 167 8.65 -23.79 58.78
N GLU A 168 9.33 -23.16 59.74
CA GLU A 168 10.66 -22.58 59.56
C GLU A 168 11.70 -23.64 59.15
N GLN A 169 11.71 -24.80 59.81
CA GLN A 169 12.58 -25.92 59.44
C GLN A 169 12.29 -26.46 58.03
N THR A 170 11.02 -26.56 57.65
CA THR A 170 10.62 -27.05 56.32
C THR A 170 11.09 -26.08 55.23
N TYR A 171 10.92 -24.78 55.44
CA TYR A 171 11.46 -23.75 54.55
C TYR A 171 12.99 -23.81 54.46
N PHE A 172 13.67 -23.93 55.59
CA PHE A 172 15.13 -24.01 55.65
C PHE A 172 15.66 -25.24 54.92
N ARG A 173 15.09 -26.43 55.17
CA ARG A 173 15.44 -27.67 54.46
C ARG A 173 15.25 -27.53 52.96
N LYS A 174 14.11 -26.97 52.51
CA LYS A 174 13.86 -26.79 51.08
C LYS A 174 14.82 -25.80 50.44
N SER A 175 15.18 -24.75 51.16
CA SER A 175 16.21 -23.80 50.73
C SER A 175 17.57 -24.51 50.59
N MET A 176 17.95 -25.35 51.57
CA MET A 176 19.19 -26.12 51.52
C MET A 176 19.23 -27.12 50.35
N GLU A 177 18.14 -27.85 50.09
CA GLU A 177 18.00 -28.71 48.91
C GLU A 177 18.18 -27.92 47.59
N ASN A 178 17.65 -26.70 47.52
CA ASN A 178 17.83 -25.85 46.36
C ASN A 178 19.29 -25.38 46.22
N PHE A 179 19.97 -25.07 47.33
CA PHE A 179 21.39 -24.74 47.33
C PHE A 179 22.26 -25.92 46.89
N GLU A 180 21.95 -27.13 47.33
CA GLU A 180 22.68 -28.35 46.92
C GLU A 180 22.50 -28.61 45.43
N LYS A 181 21.29 -28.43 44.88
CA LYS A 181 21.05 -28.47 43.44
C LYS A 181 21.87 -27.41 42.70
N LEU A 182 21.91 -26.18 43.20
CA LEU A 182 22.74 -25.12 42.61
C LEU A 182 24.21 -25.50 42.61
N ASN A 183 24.73 -26.07 43.70
CA ASN A 183 26.10 -26.58 43.76
C ASN A 183 26.34 -27.69 42.74
N SER A 184 25.43 -28.67 42.59
CA SER A 184 25.57 -29.73 41.60
C SER A 184 25.57 -29.21 40.15
N VAL A 185 24.78 -28.17 39.87
CA VAL A 185 24.77 -27.48 38.58
C VAL A 185 26.09 -26.73 38.39
N PHE A 186 26.60 -26.08 39.44
CA PHE A 186 27.89 -25.40 39.42
C PHE A 186 29.05 -26.37 39.18
N ASP A 187 29.04 -27.55 39.82
CA ASP A 187 30.00 -28.62 39.57
C ASP A 187 29.92 -29.14 38.13
N THR A 188 28.71 -29.20 37.55
CA THR A 188 28.53 -29.53 36.13
C THR A 188 29.12 -28.45 35.22
N PHE A 189 28.94 -27.16 35.55
CA PHE A 189 29.54 -26.03 34.83
C PHE A 189 31.07 -25.95 34.99
N ALA A 190 31.58 -26.29 36.18
CA ALA A 190 33.00 -26.28 36.52
C ALA A 190 33.73 -27.56 36.04
N SER A 191 32.99 -28.64 35.77
CA SER A 191 33.54 -29.82 35.12
C SER A 191 34.02 -29.44 33.72
N GLY A 192 35.28 -29.74 33.41
CA GLY A 192 35.96 -29.33 32.16
C GLY A 192 35.21 -29.71 30.87
N ALA A 193 34.22 -30.62 30.95
CA ALA A 193 33.34 -30.99 29.84
C ALA A 193 32.50 -29.81 29.29
N PHE A 194 32.07 -28.85 30.12
CA PHE A 194 31.38 -27.66 29.61
C PHE A 194 32.34 -26.76 28.82
N VAL A 195 33.55 -26.52 29.35
CA VAL A 195 34.59 -25.72 28.69
C VAL A 195 35.02 -26.39 27.37
N GLU A 196 35.16 -27.70 27.35
CA GLU A 196 35.48 -28.48 26.15
C GLU A 196 34.36 -28.40 25.10
N ASN A 197 33.10 -28.56 25.52
CA ASN A 197 31.95 -28.41 24.62
C ASN A 197 31.78 -26.98 24.11
N LEU A 198 32.06 -25.97 24.94
CA LEU A 198 32.03 -24.56 24.55
C LEU A 198 33.14 -24.25 23.55
N ASN A 199 34.37 -24.73 23.79
CA ASN A 199 35.47 -24.60 22.84
C ASN A 199 35.15 -25.29 21.50
N LYS A 200 34.54 -26.48 21.54
CA LYS A 200 34.11 -27.20 20.33
C LYS A 200 33.03 -26.44 19.56
N ALA A 201 32.03 -25.90 20.26
CA ALA A 201 30.98 -25.09 19.65
C ALA A 201 31.53 -23.77 19.08
N LEU A 202 32.48 -23.15 19.77
CA LEU A 202 33.12 -21.91 19.34
C LEU A 202 34.01 -22.15 18.11
N ALA A 203 34.78 -23.24 18.09
CA ALA A 203 35.55 -23.66 16.91
C ALA A 203 34.65 -23.97 15.70
N GLN A 204 33.51 -24.65 15.91
CA GLN A 204 32.53 -24.89 14.86
C GLN A 204 31.93 -23.59 14.31
N ARG A 205 31.57 -22.65 15.20
CA ARG A 205 31.06 -21.34 14.78
C ARG A 205 32.11 -20.52 14.04
N MET A 206 33.38 -20.59 14.46
CA MET A 206 34.48 -19.90 13.78
C MET A 206 34.69 -20.44 12.36
N ASN A 207 34.62 -21.77 12.18
CA ASN A 207 34.68 -22.39 10.85
C ASN A 207 33.50 -21.98 9.95
N ILE A 208 32.27 -21.96 10.49
CA ILE A 208 31.11 -21.46 9.74
C ILE A 208 31.31 -19.98 9.36
N PHE A 209 31.85 -19.17 10.27
CA PHE A 209 32.13 -17.76 9.99
C PHE A 209 33.17 -17.60 8.87
N GLU A 210 34.24 -18.39 8.89
CA GLU A 210 35.26 -18.41 7.84
C GLU A 210 34.66 -18.77 6.47
N GLN A 211 33.78 -19.78 6.42
CA GLN A 211 33.04 -20.13 5.19
C GLN A 211 32.13 -19.00 4.70
N ILE A 212 31.44 -18.30 5.60
CA ILE A 212 30.59 -17.16 5.25
C ILE A 212 31.45 -16.05 4.63
N ILE A 213 32.58 -15.70 5.25
CA ILE A 213 33.50 -14.69 4.72
C ILE A 213 34.04 -15.09 3.34
N GLU A 214 34.41 -16.36 3.14
CA GLU A 214 34.87 -16.85 1.84
C GLU A 214 33.76 -16.75 0.77
N HIS A 215 32.53 -17.12 1.11
CA HIS A 215 31.37 -16.98 0.23
C HIS A 215 31.04 -15.53 -0.10
N GLU A 216 31.12 -14.63 0.88
CA GLU A 216 30.92 -13.19 0.70
C GLU A 216 31.99 -12.60 -0.24
N GLN A 217 33.25 -12.96 -0.05
CA GLN A 217 34.34 -12.53 -0.95
C GLN A 217 34.11 -13.01 -2.38
N LYS A 218 33.73 -14.28 -2.58
CA LYS A 218 33.41 -14.83 -3.90
C LYS A 218 32.21 -14.13 -4.54
N ALA A 219 31.15 -13.88 -3.77
CA ALA A 219 29.95 -13.19 -4.24
C ALA A 219 30.28 -11.74 -4.65
N THR A 220 31.01 -11.02 -3.81
CA THR A 220 31.47 -9.66 -4.06
C THR A 220 32.35 -9.58 -5.29
N GLY A 221 33.29 -10.52 -5.46
CA GLY A 221 34.11 -10.63 -6.66
C GLY A 221 33.27 -10.88 -7.93
N LYS A 222 32.23 -11.72 -7.85
CA LYS A 222 31.31 -11.96 -8.96
C LYS A 222 30.48 -10.72 -9.30
N VAL A 223 29.99 -10.00 -8.29
CA VAL A 223 29.26 -8.73 -8.46
C VAL A 223 30.15 -7.68 -9.10
N SER A 224 31.41 -7.54 -8.64
CA SER A 224 32.38 -6.62 -9.23
C SER A 224 32.60 -6.90 -10.72
N LYS A 225 32.78 -8.17 -11.10
CA LYS A 225 32.92 -8.55 -12.51
C LYS A 225 31.66 -8.23 -13.34
N LEU A 226 30.48 -8.50 -12.80
CA LEU A 226 29.23 -8.17 -13.49
C LEU A 226 29.04 -6.66 -13.67
N LEU A 227 29.46 -5.85 -12.70
CA LEU A 227 29.43 -4.40 -12.80
C LEU A 227 30.43 -3.89 -13.85
N GLU A 228 31.64 -4.44 -13.89
CA GLU A 228 32.65 -4.12 -14.89
C GLU A 228 32.18 -4.48 -16.31
N ASP A 229 31.69 -5.71 -16.51
CA ASP A 229 31.08 -6.15 -17.78
C ASP A 229 29.87 -5.30 -18.17
N GLY A 230 29.04 -4.93 -17.19
CA GLY A 230 27.88 -4.06 -17.38
C GLY A 230 28.28 -2.66 -17.83
N ALA A 231 29.32 -2.08 -17.22
CA ALA A 231 29.86 -0.77 -17.59
C ALA A 231 30.40 -0.78 -19.03
N LEU A 232 31.18 -1.78 -19.41
CA LEU A 232 31.70 -1.95 -20.78
C LEU A 232 30.57 -2.08 -21.81
N ARG A 233 29.51 -2.84 -21.48
CA ARG A 233 28.32 -2.97 -22.35
C ARG A 233 27.57 -1.66 -22.48
N LEU A 234 27.40 -0.90 -21.40
CA LEU A 234 26.75 0.42 -21.45
C LEU A 234 27.56 1.41 -22.31
N GLU A 235 28.88 1.41 -22.19
CA GLU A 235 29.75 2.22 -23.04
C GLU A 235 29.60 1.84 -24.53
N THR A 236 29.54 0.54 -24.82
CA THR A 236 29.30 0.03 -26.18
C THR A 236 27.94 0.49 -26.72
N ILE A 237 26.88 0.39 -25.92
CA ILE A 237 25.53 0.85 -26.28
C ILE A 237 25.51 2.36 -26.52
N ALA A 238 26.16 3.15 -25.66
CA ALA A 238 26.24 4.60 -25.81
C ALA A 238 26.93 4.99 -27.13
N ASN A 239 28.02 4.31 -27.49
CA ASN A 239 28.71 4.52 -28.76
C ASN A 239 27.83 4.13 -29.96
N GLN A 240 27.15 2.99 -29.91
CA GLN A 240 26.21 2.57 -30.96
C GLN A 240 25.03 3.54 -31.12
N GLN A 241 24.50 4.08 -30.02
CA GLN A 241 23.43 5.07 -30.06
C GLN A 241 23.89 6.35 -30.79
N LYS A 242 25.15 6.77 -30.58
CA LYS A 242 25.76 7.89 -31.31
C LYS A 242 25.88 7.60 -32.81
N GLU A 243 26.29 6.39 -33.18
CA GLU A 243 26.35 5.98 -34.59
C GLU A 243 24.97 5.95 -35.23
N ILE A 244 23.96 5.39 -34.55
CA ILE A 244 22.56 5.39 -35.01
C ILE A 244 22.06 6.83 -35.22
N ALA A 245 22.36 7.74 -34.30
CA ALA A 245 22.01 9.15 -34.45
C ALA A 245 22.65 9.79 -35.70
N LEU A 246 23.92 9.48 -35.99
CA LEU A 246 24.60 9.94 -37.21
C LEU A 246 23.97 9.36 -38.49
N VAL A 247 23.60 8.08 -38.47
CA VAL A 247 22.91 7.43 -39.59
C VAL A 247 21.53 8.06 -39.82
N PHE A 248 20.77 8.34 -38.75
CA PHE A 248 19.49 9.04 -38.87
C PHE A 248 19.67 10.45 -39.42
N GLN A 249 20.66 11.21 -38.96
CA GLN A 249 20.95 12.54 -39.49
C GLN A 249 21.28 12.48 -40.99
N THR A 250 22.16 11.57 -41.40
CA THR A 250 22.51 11.36 -42.81
C THR A 250 21.29 10.95 -43.65
N THR A 251 20.38 10.17 -43.07
CA THR A 251 19.15 9.75 -43.72
C THR A 251 18.20 10.92 -43.92
N ILE A 252 18.04 11.78 -42.90
CA ILE A 252 17.27 13.03 -42.99
C ILE A 252 17.83 13.91 -44.11
N ASP A 253 19.14 14.15 -44.13
CA ASP A 253 19.79 14.97 -45.17
C ASP A 253 19.56 14.40 -46.58
N LYS A 254 19.60 13.07 -46.75
CA LYS A 254 19.27 12.42 -48.03
C LYS A 254 17.81 12.59 -48.41
N PHE A 255 16.89 12.52 -47.46
CA PHE A 255 15.46 12.77 -47.71
C PHE A 255 15.19 14.22 -48.09
N GLU A 256 15.87 15.20 -47.46
CA GLU A 256 15.77 16.61 -47.84
C GLU A 256 16.27 16.84 -49.27
N ASN A 257 17.42 16.26 -49.62
CA ASN A 257 17.95 16.32 -50.98
C ASN A 257 17.02 15.66 -52.01
N PHE A 258 16.43 14.51 -51.65
CA PHE A 258 15.43 13.85 -52.48
C PHE A 258 14.19 14.74 -52.67
N ALA A 259 13.67 15.34 -51.59
CA ALA A 259 12.53 16.26 -51.66
C ALA A 259 12.83 17.47 -52.57
N ALA A 260 14.03 18.05 -52.47
CA ALA A 260 14.48 19.12 -53.35
C ALA A 260 14.58 18.65 -54.82
N SER A 261 15.07 17.44 -55.07
CA SER A 261 15.13 16.84 -56.40
C SER A 261 13.73 16.62 -57.00
N VAL A 262 12.80 16.08 -56.22
CA VAL A 262 11.40 15.92 -56.62
C VAL A 262 10.76 17.28 -56.96
N ASN A 263 11.01 18.31 -56.15
CA ASN A 263 10.51 19.66 -56.40
C ASN A 263 11.09 20.25 -57.70
N ASN A 264 12.38 20.07 -57.96
CA ASN A 264 13.01 20.49 -59.20
C ASN A 264 12.45 19.73 -60.41
N GLN A 265 12.21 18.42 -60.28
CA GLN A 265 11.60 17.60 -61.33
C GLN A 265 10.16 18.03 -61.59
N HIS A 266 9.39 18.36 -60.55
CA HIS A 266 8.05 18.92 -60.68
C HIS A 266 8.08 20.23 -61.48
N ASN A 267 8.99 21.16 -61.16
CA ASN A 267 9.15 22.41 -61.90
C ASN A 267 9.53 22.20 -63.38
N SER A 268 10.42 21.25 -63.67
CA SER A 268 10.77 20.90 -65.05
C SER A 268 9.60 20.26 -65.81
N LEU A 269 8.84 19.38 -65.15
CA LEU A 269 7.64 18.77 -65.71
C LEU A 269 6.58 19.83 -66.02
N ASP A 270 6.37 20.78 -65.12
CA ASP A 270 5.43 21.89 -65.30
C ASP A 270 5.82 22.78 -66.49
N LYS A 271 7.12 23.11 -66.62
CA LYS A 271 7.64 23.81 -67.80
C LYS A 271 7.43 23.02 -69.09
N ALA A 272 7.72 21.71 -69.08
CA ALA A 272 7.52 20.86 -70.25
C ALA A 272 6.04 20.74 -70.62
N HIS A 273 5.15 20.64 -69.62
CA HIS A 273 3.70 20.64 -69.81
C HIS A 273 3.23 21.95 -70.45
N ASN A 274 3.68 23.09 -69.95
CA ASN A 274 3.35 24.41 -70.49
C ASN A 274 3.85 24.59 -71.94
N ALA A 275 5.07 24.14 -72.24
CA ALA A 275 5.63 24.18 -73.59
C ALA A 275 4.85 23.26 -74.56
N LEU A 276 4.56 22.02 -74.14
CA LEU A 276 3.79 21.08 -74.94
C LEU A 276 2.37 21.58 -75.20
N SER A 277 1.72 22.15 -74.18
CA SER A 277 0.40 22.78 -74.31
C SER A 277 0.43 23.92 -75.34
N SER A 278 1.47 24.76 -75.31
CA SER A 278 1.65 25.84 -76.30
C SER A 278 1.86 25.31 -77.73
N GLU A 279 2.69 24.28 -77.90
CA GLU A 279 2.90 23.64 -79.20
C GLU A 279 1.63 22.94 -79.71
N PHE A 280 0.85 22.31 -78.82
CA PHE A 280 -0.44 21.73 -79.18
C PHE A 280 -1.43 22.82 -79.65
N SER A 281 -1.51 23.97 -78.96
CA SER A 281 -2.31 25.11 -79.42
C SER A 281 -1.85 25.64 -80.79
N ARG A 282 -0.54 25.70 -81.05
CA ARG A 282 0.00 26.06 -82.37
C ARG A 282 -0.41 25.05 -83.44
N ALA A 283 -0.30 23.76 -83.16
CA ALA A 283 -0.70 22.71 -84.10
C ALA A 283 -2.20 22.78 -84.43
N VAL A 284 -3.05 23.04 -83.44
CA VAL A 284 -4.49 23.29 -83.64
C VAL A 284 -4.71 24.49 -84.58
N MET A 285 -4.01 25.61 -84.34
CA MET A 285 -4.11 26.79 -85.19
C MET A 285 -3.64 26.52 -86.64
N ILE A 286 -2.54 25.77 -86.81
CA ILE A 286 -2.06 25.36 -88.15
C ILE A 286 -3.08 24.47 -88.86
N ALA A 287 -3.68 23.51 -88.14
CA ALA A 287 -4.72 22.65 -88.71
C ALA A 287 -5.95 23.46 -89.15
N GLU A 288 -6.33 24.48 -88.37
CA GLU A 288 -7.43 25.39 -88.70
C GLU A 288 -7.12 26.22 -89.96
N VAL A 289 -5.93 26.82 -90.03
CA VAL A 289 -5.45 27.56 -91.23
C VAL A 289 -5.35 26.65 -92.45
N LEU A 290 -4.87 25.41 -92.30
CA LEU A 290 -4.77 24.46 -93.40
C LEU A 290 -6.16 24.06 -93.91
N SER A 291 -7.11 23.84 -93.00
CA SER A 291 -8.52 23.58 -93.34
C SER A 291 -9.11 24.76 -94.11
N GLU A 292 -8.91 25.99 -93.65
CA GLU A 292 -9.37 27.20 -94.33
C GLU A 292 -8.75 27.33 -95.75
N ASN A 293 -7.44 27.09 -95.87
CA ASN A 293 -6.75 27.12 -97.16
C ASN A 293 -7.22 26.00 -98.10
N SER A 294 -7.54 24.81 -97.59
CA SER A 294 -8.09 23.71 -98.39
C SER A 294 -9.46 24.06 -98.97
N VAL A 295 -10.31 24.75 -98.20
CA VAL A 295 -11.61 25.27 -98.69
C VAL A 295 -11.40 26.28 -99.82
N LYS A 296 -10.50 27.27 -99.62
CA LYS A 296 -10.17 28.28 -100.65
C LYS A 296 -9.59 27.68 -101.93
N LEU A 297 -8.70 26.68 -101.81
CA LEU A 297 -8.14 25.98 -102.98
C LEU A 297 -9.23 25.24 -103.77
N ASN A 298 -10.15 24.58 -103.07
CA ASN A 298 -11.27 23.87 -103.70
C ASN A 298 -12.19 24.83 -104.46
N GLU A 299 -12.48 26.00 -103.90
CA GLU A 299 -13.21 27.07 -104.62
C GLU A 299 -12.47 27.51 -105.88
N ALA A 300 -11.15 27.74 -105.81
CA ALA A 300 -10.35 28.16 -106.95
C ALA A 300 -10.32 27.12 -108.09
N LEU A 301 -10.21 25.83 -107.75
CA LEU A 301 -10.24 24.74 -108.74
C LEU A 301 -11.60 24.61 -109.43
N SER A 302 -12.71 24.91 -108.74
CA SER A 302 -14.05 24.88 -109.34
C SER A 302 -14.26 25.93 -110.44
N ASN A 303 -13.45 27.00 -110.47
CA ASN A 303 -13.55 28.12 -111.43
C ASN A 303 -12.80 27.90 -112.76
N ILE A 304 -12.16 26.75 -112.99
CA ILE A 304 -11.48 26.43 -114.26
C ILE A 304 -12.39 25.50 -115.11
N ASN A 305 -13.09 26.05 -116.11
CA ASN A 305 -13.92 25.32 -117.08
C ASN A 305 -13.43 25.56 -118.54
N VAL A 306 -13.57 24.53 -119.39
CA VAL A 306 -13.19 24.38 -120.81
C VAL A 306 -13.42 25.64 -121.65
N GLN A 307 -14.44 26.43 -121.35
CA GLN A 307 -14.76 27.67 -122.07
C GLN A 307 -13.62 28.72 -122.01
N ASN A 308 -12.91 28.83 -120.89
CA ASN A 308 -11.83 29.81 -120.72
C ASN A 308 -10.54 29.40 -121.48
N VAL A 309 -10.30 28.11 -121.64
CA VAL A 309 -9.18 27.57 -122.41
C VAL A 309 -9.38 27.82 -123.92
N GLN A 310 -10.63 27.73 -124.40
CA GLN A 310 -10.99 28.02 -125.80
C GLN A 310 -10.85 29.51 -126.16
N ASN A 311 -11.17 30.40 -125.22
CA ASN A 311 -11.00 31.84 -125.39
C ASN A 311 -9.52 32.26 -125.47
N LEU A 312 -8.66 31.62 -124.66
CA LEU A 312 -7.19 31.84 -124.73
C LEU A 312 -6.60 31.40 -126.08
N TYR A 313 -7.04 30.26 -126.62
CA TYR A 313 -6.54 29.75 -127.91
C TYR A 313 -6.94 30.66 -129.09
N SER A 314 -8.16 31.19 -129.08
CA SER A 314 -8.67 32.12 -130.10
C SER A 314 -7.92 33.46 -130.07
N GLY A 315 -7.56 33.96 -128.89
CA GLY A 315 -6.78 35.19 -128.73
C GLY A 315 -5.36 35.10 -129.29
N VAL A 316 -4.73 33.92 -129.22
CA VAL A 316 -3.39 33.69 -129.77
C VAL A 316 -3.38 33.70 -131.30
N ILE A 317 -4.38 33.09 -131.95
CA ILE A 317 -4.48 33.08 -133.42
C ILE A 317 -4.66 34.50 -133.99
N ASN A 318 -5.54 35.31 -133.39
CA ASN A 318 -5.76 36.69 -133.86
C ASN A 318 -4.49 37.56 -133.78
N ASN A 319 -3.64 37.36 -132.77
CA ASN A 319 -2.37 38.08 -132.65
C ASN A 319 -1.36 37.69 -133.73
N ILE A 320 -1.29 36.41 -134.10
CA ILE A 320 -0.40 35.92 -135.17
C ILE A 320 -0.82 36.53 -136.52
N GLU A 321 -2.12 36.69 -136.77
CA GLU A 321 -2.64 37.25 -138.02
C GLU A 321 -2.36 38.76 -138.14
N SER A 322 -2.48 39.52 -137.04
CA SER A 322 -2.07 40.93 -137.00
C SER A 322 -0.56 41.12 -137.25
N MET A 323 0.29 40.28 -136.66
CA MET A 323 1.74 40.34 -136.91
C MET A 323 2.09 40.11 -138.39
N LYS A 324 1.40 39.16 -139.05
CA LYS A 324 1.62 38.90 -140.48
C LYS A 324 1.32 40.14 -141.34
N LYS A 325 0.24 40.86 -141.02
CA LYS A 325 -0.17 42.07 -141.74
C LYS A 325 0.84 43.22 -141.61
N GLU A 326 1.44 43.39 -140.44
CA GLU A 326 2.49 44.39 -140.21
C GLU A 326 3.78 44.05 -140.99
N ILE A 327 4.14 42.77 -141.05
CA ILE A 327 5.32 42.32 -141.82
C ILE A 327 5.16 42.60 -143.32
N ASP A 328 3.97 42.36 -143.89
CA ASP A 328 3.69 42.65 -145.31
C ASP A 328 3.79 44.16 -145.62
N GLN A 329 3.35 45.03 -144.71
CA GLN A 329 3.47 46.49 -144.86
C GLN A 329 4.91 46.99 -144.81
N ILE A 330 5.77 46.36 -143.99
CA ILE A 330 7.20 46.68 -143.96
C ILE A 330 7.84 46.34 -145.31
N GLY A 331 7.48 45.19 -145.90
CA GLY A 331 7.96 44.77 -147.22
C GLY A 331 7.66 45.78 -148.33
N SER A 332 6.41 46.25 -148.44
CA SER A 332 6.04 47.21 -149.49
C SER A 332 6.76 48.57 -149.33
N SER A 333 6.98 49.02 -148.09
CA SER A 333 7.68 50.28 -147.81
C SER A 333 9.17 50.27 -148.18
N PHE A 334 9.78 49.08 -148.22
CA PHE A 334 11.17 48.90 -148.59
C PHE A 334 11.37 48.95 -150.10
N ASP A 335 10.44 48.35 -150.86
CA ASP A 335 10.48 48.31 -152.33
C ASP A 335 10.33 49.71 -152.95
N ASP A 336 9.40 50.53 -152.43
CA ASP A 336 9.22 51.92 -152.84
C ASP A 336 10.47 52.80 -152.62
N ARG A 337 11.24 52.52 -151.56
CA ARG A 337 12.48 53.24 -151.25
C ARG A 337 13.63 52.88 -152.19
N ILE A 338 13.70 51.63 -152.65
CA ILE A 338 14.72 51.19 -153.62
C ILE A 338 14.45 51.81 -154.99
N ASN A 339 13.20 51.81 -155.45
CA ASN A 339 12.84 52.38 -156.75
C ASN A 339 13.12 53.90 -156.83
N GLN A 340 12.86 54.65 -155.75
CA GLN A 340 13.19 56.07 -155.69
C GLN A 340 14.70 56.39 -155.67
N PHE A 341 15.53 55.45 -155.22
CA PHE A 341 16.99 55.62 -155.19
C PHE A 341 17.59 55.51 -156.59
N ASP A 342 17.17 54.51 -157.38
CA ASP A 342 17.68 54.26 -158.73
C ASP A 342 17.37 55.41 -159.70
N ASP A 343 16.13 55.92 -159.72
CA ASP A 343 15.72 57.00 -160.62
C ASP A 343 16.47 58.33 -160.38
N LYS A 344 16.78 58.62 -159.11
CA LYS A 344 17.50 59.84 -158.72
C LYS A 344 19.00 59.74 -159.00
N PHE A 345 19.58 58.54 -158.89
CA PHE A 345 21.00 58.32 -159.12
C PHE A 345 21.34 58.33 -160.62
N LEU A 346 20.53 57.65 -161.45
CA LEU A 346 20.73 57.60 -162.91
C LEU A 346 20.56 58.97 -163.58
N ASN A 347 19.61 59.79 -163.14
CA ASN A 347 19.44 61.16 -163.65
C ASN A 347 20.61 62.09 -163.31
N LYS A 348 21.21 61.94 -162.12
CA LYS A 348 22.40 62.71 -161.73
C LYS A 348 23.61 62.32 -162.56
N LEU A 349 23.83 61.02 -162.80
CA LEU A 349 24.95 60.51 -163.58
C LEU A 349 24.90 60.98 -165.05
N LYS A 350 23.70 60.98 -165.65
CA LYS A 350 23.47 61.41 -167.04
C LYS A 350 23.77 62.89 -167.27
N ASN A 351 23.45 63.74 -166.29
CA ASN A 351 23.74 65.18 -166.38
C ASN A 351 25.23 65.49 -166.22
N THR A 352 25.95 64.74 -165.38
CA THR A 352 27.40 64.92 -165.19
C THR A 352 28.18 64.49 -166.43
N LEU A 353 27.79 63.40 -167.10
CA LEU A 353 28.42 62.94 -168.35
C LEU A 353 28.26 63.94 -169.51
N LYS A 354 27.10 64.59 -169.65
CA LYS A 354 26.89 65.63 -170.69
C LYS A 354 27.79 66.86 -170.52
N LEU A 355 28.12 67.23 -169.29
CA LEU A 355 28.99 68.36 -169.01
C LEU A 355 30.45 68.04 -169.37
N ILE A 356 30.90 66.82 -169.11
CA ILE A 356 32.23 66.33 -169.49
C ILE A 356 32.38 66.29 -171.03
N ASP A 357 31.33 65.86 -171.74
CA ASP A 357 31.34 65.80 -173.22
C ASP A 357 31.46 67.19 -173.85
N SER A 358 30.80 68.19 -173.26
CA SER A 358 30.90 69.59 -173.70
C SER A 358 32.32 70.15 -173.52
N GLU A 359 33.01 69.81 -172.43
CA GLU A 359 34.40 70.24 -172.23
C GLU A 359 35.37 69.46 -173.12
N THR A 360 35.07 68.22 -173.49
CA THR A 360 35.92 67.41 -174.38
C THR A 360 35.87 67.91 -175.83
N ALA A 361 34.72 68.48 -176.25
CA ALA A 361 34.60 69.15 -177.56
C ALA A 361 35.49 70.41 -177.67
N THR A 362 35.80 71.07 -176.54
CA THR A 362 36.81 72.14 -176.45
C THR A 362 38.20 71.65 -176.90
N ILE A 363 38.49 70.36 -176.76
CA ILE A 363 39.83 69.81 -176.99
C ILE A 363 40.01 69.33 -178.45
N VAL A 364 38.96 68.81 -179.09
CA VAL A 364 39.07 68.23 -180.46
C VAL A 364 39.14 69.30 -181.56
N SER A 365 38.51 70.46 -181.39
CA SER A 365 38.62 71.55 -182.38
C SER A 365 40.02 72.19 -182.37
N GLN A 366 40.67 72.24 -181.20
CA GLN A 366 42.06 72.65 -181.04
C GLN A 366 43.05 71.69 -181.76
N ILE A 367 42.66 70.44 -182.02
CA ILE A 367 43.50 69.44 -182.69
C ILE A 367 43.32 69.45 -184.22
N SER A 368 42.17 69.91 -184.74
CA SER A 368 41.86 69.81 -186.18
C SER A 368 42.45 70.94 -187.04
N GLN A 369 42.80 72.09 -186.46
CA GLN A 369 43.48 73.18 -187.20
C GLN A 369 45.02 73.06 -187.20
N LEU A 370 45.59 72.05 -186.53
CA LEU A 370 47.02 71.71 -186.58
C LEU A 370 47.36 70.66 -187.67
N LYS A 371 46.42 70.30 -188.55
CA LYS A 371 46.61 69.22 -189.56
C LYS A 371 46.54 69.66 -191.04
N SER A 372 46.75 70.95 -191.35
CA SER A 372 47.17 71.39 -192.70
C SER A 372 48.04 72.66 -192.61
N ASP A 373 49.37 72.59 -192.60
CA ASP A 373 50.21 72.53 -193.81
C ASP A 373 49.68 71.65 -194.95
N GLY A 374 49.64 72.23 -196.15
CA GLY A 374 49.39 71.42 -197.36
C GLY A 374 49.19 72.16 -198.67
N ASN A 375 49.34 73.49 -198.73
CA ASN A 375 49.85 74.33 -199.85
C ASN A 375 49.58 75.81 -199.59
#